data_AF-A0A5E7AW38-F1
#
_entry.id   AF-A0A5E7AW38-F1
#
_cell.length_a   1.000
_cell.length_b   1.000
_cell.length_c   1.000
_cell.angle_alpha   90.00
_cell.angle_beta   90.00
_cell.angle_gamma   90.00
#
_symmetry.space_group_name_H-M   'P 1'
#
loop_
_entity.id
_entity.type
_entity.pdbx_description
1 polymer ?
#
loop_
_entity_poly.entity_id
_entity_poly.type
_entity_poly.pdbx_seq_one_letter_code
_entity_poly.pdbx_strand_id
1 'polypeptide(L)'
;MNAEQGKYYGKFRGVVLNNIDPMQMARVQVQVPDVLGLGISSWAMPCVPFAGQQSGMFVLPQIGAGVWVEFEQGNQDYPIWVGGFWGSAAEVPALALAGLPVSPSIVLQTGNQNGLTISDLPGPTGGILLKTLTGAMISINEIGITISNGQGATIMLNGPAVNINQGALTVI
;
A
#
# COMPACT_ATOMS: atom_id res chain seq x y z
N MET A 1 -28.50 14.93 32.61
CA MET A 1 -28.09 13.53 32.90
C MET A 1 -27.13 13.13 31.79
N ASN A 2 -25.89 13.62 31.83
CA ASN A 2 -24.71 12.94 32.37
C ASN A 2 -24.41 11.60 31.68
N ALA A 3 -23.80 11.67 30.51
CA ALA A 3 -22.61 10.88 30.25
C ALA A 3 -21.49 11.90 30.09
N GLU A 4 -20.48 11.89 30.97
CA GLU A 4 -19.21 12.47 30.55
C GLU A 4 -18.80 11.68 29.30
N GLN A 5 -18.90 12.30 28.12
CA GLN A 5 -18.29 11.74 26.91
C GLN A 5 -16.81 11.61 27.24
N GLY A 6 -16.40 10.38 27.58
CA GLY A 6 -15.04 10.09 27.96
C GLY A 6 -14.12 10.56 26.84
N LYS A 7 -13.00 11.19 27.20
CA LYS A 7 -11.98 11.50 26.20
C LYS A 7 -11.30 10.20 25.79
N TYR A 8 -11.31 9.90 24.50
CA TYR A 8 -10.74 8.68 23.93
C TYR A 8 -9.32 8.95 23.44
N TYR A 9 -8.36 8.83 24.35
CA TYR A 9 -6.95 8.96 24.01
C TYR A 9 -6.35 7.61 23.60
N GLY A 10 -5.50 7.62 22.58
CA GLY A 10 -4.82 6.44 22.06
C GLY A 10 -5.34 5.98 20.71
N LYS A 11 -4.95 4.76 20.31
CA LYS A 11 -5.31 4.15 19.04
C LYS A 11 -6.34 3.06 19.26
N PHE A 12 -7.40 3.09 18.46
CA PHE A 12 -8.49 2.13 18.46
C PHE A 12 -8.53 1.39 17.13
N ARG A 13 -8.92 0.11 17.13
CA ARG A 13 -9.07 -0.65 15.88
C ARG A 13 -10.37 -0.28 15.20
N GLY A 14 -10.28 0.09 13.93
CA GLY A 14 -11.41 0.34 13.07
C GLY A 14 -11.42 -0.56 11.84
N VAL A 15 -12.60 -0.78 11.29
CA VAL A 15 -12.79 -1.39 9.96
C VAL A 15 -13.47 -0.38 9.07
N VAL A 16 -12.94 -0.18 7.86
CA VAL A 16 -13.50 0.75 6.87
C VAL A 16 -14.82 0.21 6.34
N LEU A 17 -15.88 0.99 6.51
CA LEU A 17 -17.22 0.66 5.99
C LEU A 17 -17.56 1.46 4.72
N ASN A 18 -17.00 2.66 4.57
CA ASN A 18 -17.21 3.50 3.40
C ASN A 18 -15.98 4.36 3.12
N ASN A 19 -15.50 4.35 1.88
CA ASN A 19 -14.38 5.17 1.41
C ASN A 19 -14.74 6.08 0.23
N ILE A 20 -16.02 6.15 -0.15
CA ILE A 20 -16.51 7.04 -1.22
C ILE A 20 -16.75 8.43 -0.61
N ASP A 21 -15.65 9.16 -0.39
CA ASP A 21 -15.66 10.50 0.22
C ASP A 21 -16.20 11.58 -0.73
N PRO A 22 -17.35 12.22 -0.42
CA PRO A 22 -17.90 13.29 -1.25
C PRO A 22 -17.00 14.52 -1.37
N MET A 23 -16.09 14.76 -0.41
CA MET A 23 -15.14 15.87 -0.44
C MET A 23 -13.82 15.50 -1.12
N GLN A 24 -13.62 14.23 -1.49
CA GLN A 24 -12.41 13.75 -2.17
C GLN A 24 -11.10 14.05 -1.42
N MET A 25 -11.14 13.99 -0.08
CA MET A 25 -10.01 14.29 0.80
C MET A 25 -9.46 13.04 1.50
N ALA A 26 -9.65 11.85 0.91
CA ALA A 26 -9.25 10.56 1.49
C ALA A 26 -9.82 10.29 2.89
N ARG A 27 -11.03 10.80 3.17
CA ARG A 27 -11.74 10.46 4.42
C ARG A 27 -12.41 9.11 4.29
N VAL A 28 -12.59 8.44 5.42
CA VAL A 28 -13.31 7.15 5.49
C VAL A 28 -14.32 7.17 6.62
N GLN A 29 -15.40 6.40 6.49
CA GLN A 29 -16.24 6.05 7.63
C GLN A 29 -15.85 4.68 8.12
N VAL A 30 -15.66 4.56 9.43
CA VAL A 30 -15.14 3.37 10.09
C VAL A 30 -16.09 2.92 11.18
N GLN A 31 -16.14 1.61 11.41
CA GLN A 31 -16.69 1.06 12.64
C GLN A 31 -15.56 0.90 13.64
N VAL A 32 -15.73 1.46 14.84
CA VAL A 32 -14.75 1.39 15.94
C VAL A 32 -15.45 0.79 17.17
N PRO A 33 -15.48 -0.54 17.32
CA PRO A 33 -16.29 -1.21 18.34
C PRO A 33 -16.02 -0.72 19.77
N ASP A 34 -14.76 -0.45 20.09
CA ASP A 34 -14.34 -0.06 21.44
C ASP A 34 -14.80 1.35 21.85
N VAL A 35 -15.24 2.18 20.90
CA VAL A 35 -15.67 3.58 21.15
C VAL A 35 -17.12 3.82 20.74
N LEU A 36 -17.50 3.33 19.56
CA LEU A 36 -18.81 3.59 18.93
C LEU A 36 -19.74 2.36 18.96
N GLY A 37 -19.28 1.23 19.50
CA GLY A 37 -20.00 -0.04 19.43
C GLY A 37 -20.27 -0.46 17.98
N LEU A 38 -21.53 -0.75 17.65
CA LEU A 38 -21.92 -1.10 16.29
C LEU A 38 -22.15 0.11 15.37
N GLY A 39 -21.99 1.34 15.91
CA GLY A 39 -22.17 2.58 15.17
C GLY A 39 -21.11 2.81 14.10
N ILE A 40 -21.48 3.64 13.12
CA ILE A 40 -20.58 4.14 12.08
C ILE A 40 -20.08 5.52 12.52
N SER A 41 -18.79 5.77 12.36
CA SER A 41 -18.20 7.07 12.66
C SER A 41 -18.69 8.17 11.71
N SER A 42 -18.49 9.42 12.10
CA SER A 42 -18.37 10.53 11.14
C SER A 42 -17.18 10.30 10.20
N TRP A 43 -17.01 11.16 9.18
CA TRP A 43 -15.88 11.06 8.26
C TRP A 43 -14.55 11.24 8.98
N ALA A 44 -13.76 10.18 9.07
CA ALA A 44 -12.44 10.20 9.67
C ALA A 44 -11.43 10.91 8.77
N MET A 45 -10.73 11.89 9.32
CA MET A 45 -9.67 12.63 8.61
C MET A 45 -8.43 11.74 8.41
N PRO A 46 -7.74 11.83 7.25
CA PRO A 46 -6.52 11.08 7.05
C PRO A 46 -5.33 11.67 7.82
N CYS A 47 -4.56 10.81 8.48
CA CYS A 47 -3.20 11.11 8.94
C CYS A 47 -2.19 10.46 7.99
N VAL A 48 -1.94 11.11 6.85
CA VAL A 48 -0.97 10.64 5.85
C VAL A 48 0.45 11.08 6.19
N PRO A 49 1.49 10.32 5.80
CA PRO A 49 2.89 10.66 6.07
C PRO A 49 3.34 12.04 5.58
N PHE A 50 2.77 12.54 4.49
CA PHE A 50 2.93 13.93 4.08
C PHE A 50 1.73 14.39 3.26
N ALA A 51 1.39 15.67 3.38
CA ALA A 51 0.36 16.36 2.61
C ALA A 51 0.78 17.81 2.35
N GLY A 52 0.44 18.33 1.18
CA GLY A 52 0.73 19.69 0.72
C GLY A 52 -0.11 20.03 -0.50
N GLN A 53 0.05 21.25 -1.03
CA GLN A 53 -0.66 21.66 -2.24
C GLN A 53 -0.19 20.79 -3.42
N GLN A 54 -1.12 20.03 -4.02
CA GLN A 54 -0.86 19.09 -5.14
C GLN A 54 0.32 18.13 -4.88
N SER A 55 0.60 17.81 -3.61
CA SER A 55 1.69 16.94 -3.19
C SER A 55 1.26 16.16 -1.94
N GLY A 56 1.61 14.88 -1.86
CA GLY A 56 1.20 14.04 -0.74
C GLY A 56 1.33 12.55 -1.03
N MET A 57 1.10 11.73 -0.02
CA MET A 57 0.87 10.29 -0.22
C MET A 57 -0.63 9.99 -0.15
N PHE A 58 -1.22 9.68 -1.30
CA PHE A 58 -2.63 9.31 -1.41
C PHE A 58 -2.78 7.78 -1.44
N VAL A 59 -3.02 7.18 -0.28
CA VAL A 59 -3.17 5.72 -0.10
C VAL A 59 -4.48 5.41 0.63
N LEU A 60 -5.60 5.51 -0.08
CA LEU A 60 -6.93 5.31 0.49
C LEU A 60 -7.19 3.82 0.79
N PRO A 61 -7.47 3.45 2.05
CA PRO A 61 -7.83 2.08 2.39
C PRO A 61 -9.12 1.61 1.70
N GLN A 62 -9.19 0.32 1.39
CA GLN A 62 -10.37 -0.29 0.79
C GLN A 62 -11.46 -0.55 1.85
N ILE A 63 -12.72 -0.66 1.42
CA ILE A 63 -13.80 -1.17 2.28
C ILE A 63 -13.41 -2.56 2.81
N GLY A 64 -13.58 -2.76 4.11
CA GLY A 64 -13.16 -3.96 4.83
C GLY A 64 -11.73 -3.92 5.37
N ALA A 65 -10.91 -2.94 4.99
CA ALA A 65 -9.54 -2.82 5.52
C ALA A 65 -9.54 -2.44 7.01
N GLY A 66 -8.60 -3.03 7.76
CA GLY A 66 -8.30 -2.64 9.13
C GLY A 66 -7.47 -1.35 9.19
N VAL A 67 -7.90 -0.39 9.99
CA VAL A 67 -7.21 0.90 10.20
C VAL A 67 -7.12 1.23 11.68
N TRP A 68 -6.05 1.91 12.09
CA TRP A 68 -6.03 2.52 13.42
C TRP A 68 -6.78 3.84 13.38
N VAL A 69 -7.57 4.09 14.42
CA VAL A 69 -8.38 5.29 14.57
C VAL A 69 -7.97 6.01 15.84
N GLU A 70 -7.78 7.31 15.71
CA GLU A 70 -7.60 8.26 16.80
C GLU A 70 -8.72 9.29 16.75
N PHE A 71 -8.77 10.18 17.73
CA PHE A 71 -9.81 11.17 17.86
C PHE A 71 -9.20 12.53 18.21
N GLU A 72 -9.55 13.58 17.47
CA GLU A 72 -9.02 14.93 17.72
C GLU A 72 -9.32 15.34 19.17
N GLN A 73 -8.26 15.57 19.95
CA GLN A 73 -8.36 15.93 21.37
C GLN A 73 -9.15 14.91 22.21
N GLY A 74 -9.30 13.67 21.73
CA GLY A 74 -10.08 12.61 22.34
C GLY A 74 -11.59 12.69 22.08
N ASN A 75 -12.06 13.55 21.17
CA ASN A 75 -13.47 13.68 20.84
C ASN A 75 -13.91 12.69 19.76
N GLN A 76 -14.80 11.76 20.12
CA GLN A 76 -15.30 10.72 19.22
C GLN A 76 -15.96 11.24 17.92
N ASP A 77 -16.47 12.48 17.94
CA ASP A 77 -17.12 13.10 16.78
C ASP A 77 -16.12 13.55 15.71
N TYR A 78 -14.83 13.61 16.03
CA TYR A 78 -13.72 14.02 15.17
C TYR A 78 -12.68 12.89 15.00
N PRO A 79 -13.04 11.78 14.33
CA PRO A 79 -12.13 10.68 14.11
C PRO A 79 -11.01 11.03 13.12
N ILE A 80 -9.86 10.40 13.31
CA ILE A 80 -8.69 10.43 12.44
C ILE A 80 -8.32 8.98 12.14
N TRP A 81 -8.11 8.60 10.88
CA TRP A 81 -7.53 7.30 10.57
C TRP A 81 -6.01 7.43 10.36
N VAL A 82 -5.25 6.53 10.97
CA VAL A 82 -3.79 6.59 11.06
C VAL A 82 -3.19 5.24 10.65
N GLY A 83 -2.96 5.07 9.34
CA GLY A 83 -2.38 3.83 8.81
C GLY A 83 -3.31 2.61 8.90
N GLY A 84 -2.84 1.51 8.31
CA GLY A 84 -3.55 0.24 8.24
C GLY A 84 -2.89 -0.86 9.08
N PHE A 85 -3.65 -1.93 9.31
CA PHE A 85 -3.11 -3.18 9.83
C PHE A 85 -3.74 -4.35 9.07
N TRP A 86 -3.01 -5.47 8.99
CA TRP A 86 -3.52 -6.72 8.43
C TRP A 86 -4.20 -7.54 9.52
N GLY A 87 -5.44 -7.97 9.25
CA GLY A 87 -6.19 -8.86 10.16
C GLY A 87 -5.76 -10.31 10.06
N SER A 88 -5.15 -10.70 8.95
CA SER A 88 -4.68 -12.05 8.68
C SER A 88 -3.45 -12.06 7.76
N ALA A 89 -2.71 -13.17 7.77
CA ALA A 89 -1.57 -13.36 6.87
C ALA A 89 -1.95 -13.35 5.39
N ALA A 90 -3.21 -13.66 5.05
CA ALA A 90 -3.72 -13.66 3.68
C ALA A 90 -3.85 -12.25 3.07
N GLU A 91 -3.94 -11.21 3.90
CA GLU A 91 -4.02 -9.83 3.45
C GLU A 91 -2.65 -9.19 3.20
N VAL A 92 -1.58 -9.82 3.70
CA VAL A 92 -0.21 -9.34 3.52
C VAL A 92 0.22 -9.58 2.06
N PRO A 93 0.80 -8.58 1.36
CA PRO A 93 1.33 -8.79 0.02
C PRO A 93 2.31 -9.96 -0.02
N ALA A 94 2.04 -10.98 -0.84
CA ALA A 94 2.87 -12.18 -0.91
C ALA A 94 4.35 -11.89 -1.22
N LEU A 95 4.62 -10.85 -2.03
CA LEU A 95 5.99 -10.42 -2.34
C LEU A 95 6.75 -9.89 -1.12
N ALA A 96 6.06 -9.35 -0.10
CA ALA A 96 6.72 -8.91 1.12
C ALA A 96 7.24 -10.10 1.94
N LEU A 97 6.54 -11.25 1.83
CA LEU A 97 6.90 -12.51 2.50
C LEU A 97 7.87 -13.38 1.67
N ALA A 98 8.10 -13.03 0.40
CA ALA A 98 8.99 -13.75 -0.48
C ALA A 98 10.47 -13.37 -0.29
N GLY A 99 10.76 -12.28 0.44
CA GLY A 99 12.12 -11.83 0.75
C GLY A 99 12.86 -12.70 1.77
N LEU A 100 14.03 -12.23 2.22
CA LEU A 100 14.79 -12.91 3.28
C LEU A 100 14.04 -12.78 4.61
N PRO A 101 13.98 -13.80 5.48
CA PRO A 101 13.32 -13.69 6.78
C PRO A 101 13.86 -12.56 7.66
N VAL A 102 15.17 -12.28 7.55
CA VAL A 102 15.87 -11.21 8.29
C VAL A 102 15.86 -9.85 7.57
N SER A 103 15.53 -9.85 6.27
CA SER A 103 15.37 -8.64 5.45
C SER A 103 14.19 -8.83 4.48
N PRO A 104 12.95 -8.68 4.97
CA PRO A 104 11.77 -8.85 4.15
C PRO A 104 11.69 -7.75 3.10
N SER A 105 11.09 -8.06 1.95
CA SER A 105 10.98 -7.11 0.86
C SER A 105 10.06 -5.94 1.22
N ILE A 106 10.41 -4.74 0.77
CA ILE A 106 9.56 -3.55 0.89
C ILE A 106 8.60 -3.56 -0.30
N VAL A 107 7.29 -3.55 -0.03
CA VAL A 107 6.25 -3.67 -1.06
C VAL A 107 5.19 -2.60 -0.93
N LEU A 108 4.99 -1.85 -2.03
CA LEU A 108 3.81 -1.00 -2.22
C LEU A 108 2.97 -1.63 -3.34
N GLN A 109 1.81 -2.17 -2.98
CA GLN A 109 0.99 -2.95 -3.91
C GLN A 109 -0.49 -2.65 -3.74
N THR A 110 -1.21 -2.60 -4.86
CA THR A 110 -2.67 -2.52 -4.92
C THR A 110 -3.33 -3.89 -4.68
N GLY A 111 -4.63 -3.93 -4.41
CA GLY A 111 -5.38 -5.20 -4.23
C GLY A 111 -5.33 -6.13 -5.44
N ASN A 112 -5.18 -5.58 -6.65
CA ASN A 112 -4.98 -6.34 -7.89
C ASN A 112 -3.50 -6.57 -8.23
N GLN A 113 -2.59 -6.47 -7.26
CA GLN A 113 -1.18 -6.84 -7.39
C GLN A 113 -0.32 -6.04 -8.37
N ASN A 114 -0.78 -4.88 -8.85
CA ASN A 114 0.12 -3.88 -9.43
C ASN A 114 0.94 -3.26 -8.30
N GLY A 115 2.26 -3.13 -8.46
CA GLY A 115 3.08 -2.65 -7.37
C GLY A 115 4.55 -2.41 -7.68
N LEU A 116 5.21 -1.82 -6.67
CA LEU A 116 6.65 -1.63 -6.53
C LEU A 116 7.15 -2.56 -5.43
N THR A 117 8.25 -3.26 -5.67
CA THR A 117 8.91 -4.16 -4.71
C THR A 117 10.40 -3.91 -4.70
N ILE A 118 11.00 -3.88 -3.51
CA ILE A 118 12.44 -3.80 -3.28
C ILE A 118 12.84 -5.02 -2.45
N SER A 119 13.76 -5.84 -2.95
CA SER A 119 14.14 -7.12 -2.35
C SER A 119 15.64 -7.30 -2.30
N ASP A 120 16.15 -7.77 -1.16
CA ASP A 120 17.57 -8.11 -0.94
C ASP A 120 17.89 -9.57 -1.32
N LEU A 121 16.97 -10.29 -1.97
CA LEU A 121 17.29 -11.63 -2.49
C LEU A 121 18.46 -11.54 -3.50
N PRO A 122 19.37 -12.53 -3.54
CA PRO A 122 20.39 -12.56 -4.56
C PRO A 122 19.81 -12.95 -5.94
N GLY A 123 20.53 -12.62 -7.00
CA GLY A 123 20.24 -13.04 -8.36
C GLY A 123 18.99 -12.38 -8.99
N PRO A 124 18.29 -13.07 -9.90
CA PRO A 124 17.24 -12.47 -10.73
C PRO A 124 15.97 -12.11 -9.98
N THR A 125 15.76 -12.68 -8.78
CA THR A 125 14.58 -12.47 -7.93
C THR A 125 14.74 -11.32 -6.94
N GLY A 126 15.93 -10.72 -6.88
CA GLY A 126 16.23 -9.54 -6.07
C GLY A 126 16.01 -8.22 -6.77
N GLY A 127 16.44 -7.15 -6.09
CA GLY A 127 16.51 -5.80 -6.61
C GLY A 127 15.16 -5.08 -6.60
N ILE A 128 14.92 -4.27 -7.62
CA ILE A 128 13.75 -3.38 -7.72
C ILE A 128 12.84 -3.87 -8.84
N LEU A 129 11.58 -4.11 -8.51
CA LEU A 129 10.55 -4.57 -9.44
C LEU A 129 9.36 -3.61 -9.44
N LEU A 130 9.05 -3.06 -10.62
CA LEU A 130 7.76 -2.45 -10.94
C LEU A 130 7.00 -3.42 -11.81
N LYS A 131 5.79 -3.82 -11.43
CA LYS A 131 5.00 -4.78 -12.21
C LYS A 131 3.52 -4.46 -12.24
N THR A 132 2.87 -4.95 -13.30
CA THR A 132 1.42 -5.13 -13.35
C THR A 132 1.06 -6.59 -13.09
N LEU A 133 -0.21 -6.85 -12.74
CA LEU A 133 -0.76 -8.21 -12.66
C LEU A 133 -0.63 -8.97 -13.98
N THR A 134 -0.74 -8.26 -15.09
CA THR A 134 -0.76 -8.82 -16.46
C THR A 134 0.64 -9.12 -17.01
N GLY A 135 1.70 -8.91 -16.23
CA GLY A 135 3.06 -9.30 -16.59
C GLY A 135 3.91 -8.21 -17.25
N ALA A 136 3.39 -6.99 -17.44
CA ALA A 136 4.25 -5.87 -17.81
C ALA A 136 5.12 -5.49 -16.61
N MET A 137 6.40 -5.22 -16.85
CA MET A 137 7.35 -5.00 -15.76
C MET A 137 8.59 -4.19 -16.16
N ILE A 138 9.17 -3.54 -15.15
CA ILE A 138 10.54 -3.04 -15.14
C ILE A 138 11.24 -3.70 -13.96
N SER A 139 12.35 -4.40 -14.20
CA SER A 139 13.16 -5.06 -13.17
C SER A 139 14.59 -4.60 -13.25
N ILE A 140 15.17 -4.28 -12.10
CA ILE A 140 16.58 -3.92 -11.92
C ILE A 140 17.13 -4.89 -10.88
N ASN A 141 18.03 -5.78 -11.26
CA ASN A 141 18.61 -6.78 -10.36
C ASN A 141 20.09 -7.04 -10.71
N GLU A 142 20.71 -8.00 -10.02
CA GLU A 142 22.13 -8.34 -10.21
C GLU A 142 22.46 -8.83 -11.64
N ILE A 143 21.47 -9.38 -12.35
CA ILE A 143 21.64 -9.88 -13.73
C ILE A 143 21.59 -8.71 -14.73
N GLY A 144 20.87 -7.64 -14.41
CA GLY A 144 20.76 -6.46 -15.25
C GLY A 144 19.43 -5.74 -15.13
N ILE A 145 19.07 -4.99 -16.18
CA ILE A 145 17.83 -4.21 -16.27
C ILE A 145 16.95 -4.81 -17.36
N THR A 146 15.67 -5.05 -17.05
CA THR A 146 14.69 -5.61 -18.00
C THR A 146 13.45 -4.73 -18.03
N ILE A 147 12.98 -4.39 -19.23
CA ILE A 147 11.68 -3.79 -19.50
C ILE A 147 10.88 -4.78 -20.35
N SER A 148 9.67 -5.12 -19.94
CA SER A 148 8.78 -6.05 -20.64
C SER A 148 7.36 -5.50 -20.68
N ASN A 149 6.69 -5.63 -21.82
CA ASN A 149 5.26 -5.31 -21.94
C ASN A 149 4.33 -6.48 -21.55
N GLY A 150 4.89 -7.61 -21.10
CA GLY A 150 4.14 -8.83 -20.80
C GLY A 150 3.56 -9.57 -22.01
N GLN A 151 3.84 -9.11 -23.23
CA GLN A 151 3.27 -9.59 -24.50
C GLN A 151 4.36 -9.92 -25.53
N GLY A 152 5.60 -10.14 -25.07
CA GLY A 152 6.74 -10.57 -25.88
C GLY A 152 7.71 -9.46 -26.29
N ALA A 153 7.32 -8.17 -26.20
CA ALA A 153 8.26 -7.09 -26.46
C ALA A 153 9.12 -6.80 -25.22
N THR A 154 10.44 -6.78 -25.40
CA THR A 154 11.42 -6.70 -24.31
C THR A 154 12.62 -5.84 -24.66
N ILE A 155 13.20 -5.20 -23.64
CA ILE A 155 14.52 -4.57 -23.68
C ILE A 155 15.29 -5.07 -22.46
N MET A 156 16.43 -5.71 -22.69
CA MET A 156 17.29 -6.28 -21.66
C MET A 156 18.70 -5.69 -21.75
N LEU A 157 19.18 -5.15 -20.64
CA LEU A 157 20.55 -4.66 -20.49
C LEU A 157 21.30 -5.65 -19.59
N ASN A 158 22.25 -6.39 -20.16
CA ASN A 158 23.03 -7.41 -19.46
C ASN A 158 24.52 -7.17 -19.71
N GLY A 159 25.24 -6.67 -18.70
CA GLY A 159 26.61 -6.22 -18.88
C GLY A 159 26.70 -5.11 -19.95
N PRO A 160 27.57 -5.22 -20.97
CA PRO A 160 27.65 -4.25 -22.06
C PRO A 160 26.54 -4.42 -23.11
N ALA A 161 25.82 -5.56 -23.10
CA ALA A 161 24.90 -5.90 -24.17
C ALA A 161 23.50 -5.28 -23.96
N VAL A 162 22.92 -4.79 -25.05
CA VAL A 162 21.50 -4.41 -25.15
C VAL A 162 20.81 -5.38 -26.10
N ASN A 163 19.84 -6.14 -25.58
CA ASN A 163 19.04 -7.08 -26.33
C ASN A 163 17.59 -6.58 -26.43
N ILE A 164 17.05 -6.51 -27.64
CA ILE A 164 15.66 -6.13 -27.90
C ILE A 164 14.93 -7.31 -28.52
N ASN A 165 13.75 -7.61 -27.98
CA ASN A 165 12.85 -8.68 -28.43
C ASN A 165 13.56 -10.03 -28.57
N GLN A 166 14.28 -10.45 -27.52
CA GLN A 166 14.92 -11.77 -27.44
C GLN A 166 15.89 -12.07 -28.60
N GLY A 167 16.68 -11.08 -28.99
CA GLY A 167 17.72 -11.21 -30.01
C GLY A 167 17.35 -10.69 -31.39
N ALA A 168 16.16 -10.13 -31.58
CA ALA A 168 15.79 -9.48 -32.84
C ALA A 168 16.72 -8.30 -33.18
N LEU A 169 17.18 -7.57 -32.16
CA LEU A 169 18.31 -6.64 -32.24
C LEU A 169 19.19 -6.82 -31.02
N THR A 170 20.50 -7.01 -31.24
CA THR A 170 21.50 -7.08 -30.17
C THR A 170 22.63 -6.12 -30.48
N VAL A 171 22.99 -5.29 -29.50
CA VAL A 171 24.16 -4.39 -29.52
C VAL A 171 25.11 -4.84 -28.42
N ILE A 172 26.42 -4.88 -28.70
CA ILE A 172 27.49 -5.32 -27.80
C ILE A 172 28.49 -4.18 -27.62
#